data_AF-A0A2A2WDN1-F1
#
_entry.id   AF-A0A2A2WDN1-F1
#
_cell.length_a   1.000
_cell.length_b   1.000
_cell.length_c   1.000
_cell.angle_alpha   90.00
_cell.angle_beta   90.00
_cell.angle_gamma   90.00
#
_symmetry.space_group_name_H-M   'P 1'
#
loop_
_entity.id
_entity.type
_entity.pdbx_description
1 polymer ?
#
loop_
_entity_poly.entity_id
_entity_poly.type
_entity_poly.pdbx_seq_one_letter_code
_entity_poly.pdbx_strand_id
1 'polypeptide(L)'
;MANHWTYCDVDSADDLAQGDIIERSEELVSILQQVHGHFTDEKYLGFMVVTQSCDLVPRPKCKAHYISLAAIRPAKVVFSSLIKEICKTPVPGLLAEEHKNKAIDLISRVLNQNEQGFGLFYLHNDIDAGISEDAVALLRVTISLRAEHYSMIKEARVGRLTPQFQSKFGWLAGNLYGRVATPDWSDQEGGKEEQKRLVKTFLSAGDLSSHYWIPGKLIDTAEKKGVKLEGLQASEAIKEINQTKPPPPKTVALEKVRSEALKIFGESDESTVRKVEKLVQRLNNDTEFKRACKDR
;
A
#
# COMPACT_ATOMS: atom_id res chain seq x y z
N MET A 1 -3.88 -17.13 -29.00
CA MET A 1 -2.55 -17.02 -28.37
C MET A 1 -2.68 -15.92 -27.34
N ALA A 2 -2.18 -16.13 -26.12
CA ALA A 2 -2.30 -15.11 -25.10
C ALA A 2 -1.69 -13.77 -25.57
N ASN A 3 -2.41 -12.67 -25.37
CA ASN A 3 -2.06 -11.35 -25.88
C ASN A 3 -1.22 -10.55 -24.87
N HIS A 4 -1.35 -10.84 -23.58
CA HIS A 4 -0.62 -10.17 -22.52
C HIS A 4 0.63 -10.96 -22.10
N TRP A 5 1.77 -10.28 -21.95
CA TRP A 5 3.10 -10.88 -21.69
C TRP A 5 3.23 -11.63 -20.35
N THR A 6 2.24 -11.51 -19.47
CA THR A 6 2.18 -12.29 -18.23
C THR A 6 1.79 -13.74 -18.48
N TYR A 7 1.17 -14.05 -19.62
CA TYR A 7 0.65 -15.38 -19.94
C TYR A 7 1.43 -16.02 -21.09
N CYS A 8 1.40 -17.34 -21.13
CA CYS A 8 1.87 -18.12 -22.28
C CYS A 8 0.80 -19.12 -22.71
N ASP A 9 0.91 -19.58 -23.94
CA ASP A 9 0.09 -20.67 -24.44
C ASP A 9 0.38 -21.97 -23.67
N VAL A 10 -0.59 -22.86 -23.70
CA VAL A 10 -0.58 -24.11 -22.95
C VAL A 10 -1.02 -25.25 -23.85
N ASP A 11 -0.27 -26.33 -23.85
CA ASP A 11 -0.70 -27.56 -24.52
C ASP A 11 -1.46 -28.45 -23.53
N SER A 12 -2.53 -29.10 -23.98
CA SER A 12 -3.22 -30.18 -23.25
C SER A 12 -2.27 -31.28 -22.73
N ALA A 13 -1.18 -31.55 -23.46
CA ALA A 13 -0.19 -32.54 -23.08
C ALA A 13 0.70 -32.08 -21.90
N ASP A 14 0.87 -30.77 -21.68
CA ASP A 14 1.75 -30.23 -20.65
C ASP A 14 1.30 -30.61 -19.25
N ASP A 15 2.24 -30.96 -18.38
CA ASP A 15 1.98 -31.17 -16.96
C ASP A 15 1.45 -29.91 -16.27
N LEU A 16 0.76 -30.07 -15.15
CA LEU A 16 0.38 -28.94 -14.31
C LEU A 16 1.62 -28.20 -13.78
N ALA A 17 1.54 -26.88 -13.76
CA ALA A 17 2.57 -26.00 -13.25
C ALA A 17 2.00 -24.99 -12.26
N GLN A 18 2.87 -24.47 -11.40
CA GLN A 18 2.56 -23.32 -10.57
C GLN A 18 2.16 -22.14 -11.48
N GLY A 19 1.06 -21.46 -11.16
CA GLY A 19 0.53 -20.37 -11.97
C GLY A 19 -0.37 -20.83 -13.13
N ASP A 20 -0.73 -22.11 -13.21
CA ASP A 20 -1.79 -22.56 -14.11
C ASP A 20 -3.14 -21.98 -13.67
N ILE A 21 -3.88 -21.44 -14.63
CA ILE A 21 -5.22 -20.87 -14.47
C ILE A 21 -6.21 -21.97 -14.77
N ILE A 22 -7.04 -22.27 -13.78
CA ILE A 22 -8.03 -23.34 -13.78
C ILE A 22 -9.41 -22.71 -13.85
N GLU A 23 -10.17 -23.07 -14.88
CA GLU A 23 -11.56 -22.64 -15.01
C GLU A 23 -12.47 -23.35 -14.02
N ARG A 24 -13.70 -22.84 -13.91
CA ARG A 24 -14.74 -23.42 -13.07
C ARG A 24 -15.50 -24.52 -13.81
N SER A 25 -14.83 -25.62 -14.10
CA SER A 25 -15.49 -26.78 -14.71
C SER A 25 -16.56 -27.37 -13.77
N GLU A 26 -17.56 -28.02 -14.33
CA GLU A 26 -18.62 -28.70 -13.55
C GLU A 26 -18.04 -29.73 -12.57
N GLU A 27 -17.00 -30.46 -13.01
CA GLU A 27 -16.30 -31.45 -12.18
C GLU A 27 -15.59 -30.81 -10.99
N LEU A 28 -14.87 -29.70 -11.22
CA LEU A 28 -14.20 -28.98 -10.15
C LEU A 28 -15.21 -28.43 -9.13
N VAL A 29 -16.30 -27.84 -9.61
CA VAL A 29 -17.37 -27.30 -8.75
C VAL A 29 -18.03 -28.42 -7.93
N SER A 30 -18.26 -29.59 -8.53
CA SER A 30 -18.81 -30.76 -7.84
C SER A 30 -17.92 -31.22 -6.68
N ILE A 31 -16.60 -31.27 -6.89
CA ILE A 31 -15.63 -31.60 -5.84
C ILE A 31 -15.63 -30.51 -4.76
N LEU A 32 -15.56 -29.24 -5.16
CA LEU A 32 -15.57 -28.12 -4.22
C LEU A 32 -16.84 -28.10 -3.37
N GLN A 33 -18.00 -28.46 -3.91
CA GLN A 33 -19.25 -28.53 -3.16
C GLN A 33 -19.18 -29.51 -1.98
N GLN A 34 -18.41 -30.60 -2.12
CA GLN A 34 -18.27 -31.63 -1.10
C GLN A 34 -17.32 -31.23 0.04
N VAL A 35 -16.23 -30.53 -0.29
CA VAL A 35 -15.16 -30.23 0.68
C VAL A 35 -15.12 -28.78 1.13
N HIS A 36 -15.44 -27.84 0.23
CA HIS A 36 -15.26 -26.41 0.41
C HIS A 36 -16.36 -25.60 -0.31
N GLY A 37 -17.63 -25.89 -0.02
CA GLY A 37 -18.78 -25.33 -0.75
C GLY A 37 -18.85 -23.80 -0.81
N HIS A 38 -18.11 -23.07 0.03
CA HIS A 38 -17.98 -21.61 -0.13
C HIS A 38 -17.40 -21.20 -1.49
N PHE A 39 -16.51 -22.00 -2.07
CA PHE A 39 -15.82 -21.67 -3.33
C PHE A 39 -16.60 -22.05 -4.60
N THR A 40 -17.83 -22.55 -4.45
CA THR A 40 -18.76 -22.74 -5.57
C THR A 40 -19.56 -21.47 -5.90
N ASP A 41 -19.48 -20.44 -5.06
CA ASP A 41 -20.09 -19.12 -5.27
C ASP A 41 -19.56 -18.44 -6.54
N GLU A 42 -20.44 -17.96 -7.43
CA GLU A 42 -20.13 -17.31 -8.71
C GLU A 42 -19.18 -16.11 -8.62
N LYS A 43 -18.98 -15.52 -7.42
CA LYS A 43 -18.02 -14.42 -7.22
C LYS A 43 -16.55 -14.80 -7.50
N TYR A 44 -16.24 -16.09 -7.62
CA TYR A 44 -14.93 -16.58 -8.03
C TYR A 44 -14.91 -16.77 -9.54
N LEU A 45 -13.91 -16.23 -10.21
CA LEU A 45 -13.80 -16.38 -11.68
C LEU A 45 -13.17 -17.71 -12.07
N GLY A 46 -12.35 -18.27 -11.18
CA GLY A 46 -11.55 -19.46 -11.41
C GLY A 46 -10.58 -19.66 -10.26
N PHE A 47 -9.57 -20.47 -10.51
CA PHE A 47 -8.54 -20.80 -9.53
C PHE A 47 -7.16 -20.75 -10.17
N MET A 48 -6.13 -20.63 -9.35
CA MET A 48 -4.75 -20.64 -9.80
C MET A 48 -3.92 -21.63 -9.00
N VAL A 49 -3.13 -22.46 -9.67
CA VAL A 49 -2.31 -23.48 -9.02
C VAL A 49 -1.18 -22.81 -8.22
N VAL A 50 -1.16 -23.05 -6.91
CA VAL A 50 -0.16 -22.55 -5.97
C VAL A 50 0.98 -23.55 -5.78
N THR A 51 0.69 -24.85 -5.84
CA THR A 51 1.70 -25.91 -5.65
C THR A 51 2.86 -25.75 -6.63
N GLN A 52 4.08 -25.95 -6.14
CA GLN A 52 5.30 -25.77 -6.94
C GLN A 52 5.35 -26.76 -8.11
N SER A 53 5.75 -26.28 -9.29
CA SER A 53 5.78 -27.08 -10.52
C SER A 53 6.63 -28.34 -10.39
N CYS A 54 7.75 -28.30 -9.65
CA CYS A 54 8.62 -29.47 -9.45
C CYS A 54 7.95 -30.61 -8.70
N ASP A 55 6.95 -30.33 -7.86
CA ASP A 55 6.18 -31.33 -7.14
C ASP A 55 4.98 -31.85 -7.97
N LEU A 56 4.64 -31.17 -9.07
CA LEU A 56 3.52 -31.51 -9.96
C LEU A 56 3.92 -32.39 -11.15
N VAL A 57 5.23 -32.58 -11.39
CA VAL A 57 5.71 -33.47 -12.46
C VAL A 57 5.31 -34.93 -12.15
N PRO A 58 4.50 -35.59 -13.00
CA PRO A 58 4.03 -36.94 -12.76
C PRO A 58 5.10 -37.99 -13.07
N ARG A 59 5.40 -38.87 -12.10
CA ARG A 59 6.35 -39.97 -12.25
C ARG A 59 6.03 -41.17 -11.33
N PRO A 60 5.09 -42.11 -11.63
CA PRO A 60 3.88 -42.10 -12.46
C PRO A 60 2.69 -41.33 -11.82
N LYS A 61 2.84 -40.86 -10.57
CA LYS A 61 1.99 -39.86 -9.92
C LYS A 61 2.86 -38.63 -9.60
N CYS A 62 2.27 -37.46 -9.41
CA CYS A 62 3.02 -36.30 -8.93
C CYS A 62 3.52 -36.51 -7.49
N LYS A 63 4.56 -35.79 -7.09
CA LYS A 63 5.14 -35.87 -5.73
C LYS A 63 4.24 -35.20 -4.69
N ALA A 64 3.55 -34.14 -5.08
CA ALA A 64 2.60 -33.47 -4.20
C ALA A 64 1.47 -34.41 -3.79
N HIS A 65 1.20 -34.53 -2.49
CA HIS A 65 0.00 -35.20 -1.99
C HIS A 65 -1.26 -34.36 -2.17
N TYR A 66 -1.09 -33.04 -2.15
CA TYR A 66 -2.15 -32.06 -2.31
C TYR A 66 -1.75 -30.99 -3.32
N ILE A 67 -2.71 -30.59 -4.15
CA ILE A 67 -2.61 -29.52 -5.12
C ILE A 67 -3.37 -28.33 -4.53
N SER A 68 -2.63 -27.29 -4.17
CA SER A 68 -3.17 -26.06 -3.59
C SER A 68 -3.60 -25.12 -4.70
N LEU A 69 -4.81 -24.59 -4.58
CA LEU A 69 -5.42 -23.65 -5.52
C LEU A 69 -5.75 -22.34 -4.79
N ALA A 70 -5.34 -21.20 -5.36
CA ALA A 70 -5.75 -19.87 -4.90
C ALA A 70 -7.00 -19.43 -5.67
N ALA A 71 -7.99 -18.89 -4.98
CA ALA A 71 -9.22 -18.42 -5.64
C ALA A 71 -8.97 -17.10 -6.39
N ILE A 72 -9.51 -16.99 -7.60
CA ILE A 72 -9.46 -15.78 -8.44
C ILE A 72 -10.75 -14.99 -8.28
N ARG A 73 -10.66 -13.68 -8.07
CA ARG A 73 -11.83 -12.78 -7.98
C ARG A 73 -11.64 -11.52 -8.84
N PRO A 74 -12.73 -10.85 -9.23
CA PRO A 74 -12.65 -9.57 -9.93
C PRO A 74 -11.86 -8.54 -9.12
N ALA A 75 -10.84 -7.93 -9.75
CA ALA A 75 -9.94 -6.97 -9.13
C ALA A 75 -10.72 -5.77 -8.59
N LYS A 76 -11.73 -5.30 -9.34
CA LYS A 76 -12.59 -4.16 -8.95
C LYS A 76 -13.23 -4.35 -7.57
N VAL A 77 -13.73 -5.55 -7.28
CA VAL A 77 -14.39 -5.87 -6.00
C VAL A 77 -13.38 -5.93 -4.85
N VAL A 78 -12.23 -6.56 -5.10
CA VAL A 78 -11.17 -6.71 -4.10
C VAL A 78 -10.52 -5.36 -3.79
N PHE A 79 -10.18 -4.57 -4.82
CA PHE A 79 -9.59 -3.24 -4.67
C PHE A 79 -10.52 -2.27 -3.96
N SER A 80 -11.82 -2.30 -4.24
CA SER A 80 -12.79 -1.46 -3.52
C SER A 80 -12.77 -1.75 -2.01
N SER A 81 -12.68 -3.04 -1.63
CA SER A 81 -12.61 -3.45 -0.22
C SER A 81 -11.28 -3.05 0.41
N LEU A 82 -10.18 -3.25 -0.31
CA LEU A 82 -8.82 -2.96 0.14
C LEU A 82 -8.60 -1.44 0.35
N ILE A 83 -9.08 -0.62 -0.57
CA ILE A 83 -8.99 0.84 -0.47
C ILE A 83 -9.78 1.34 0.74
N LYS A 84 -10.97 0.80 1.01
CA LYS A 84 -11.77 1.13 2.22
C LYS A 84 -11.00 0.83 3.50
N GLU A 85 -10.32 -0.32 3.58
CA GLU A 85 -9.52 -0.71 4.74
C GLU A 85 -8.36 0.29 5.00
N ILE A 86 -7.66 0.68 3.93
CA ILE A 86 -6.44 1.48 4.03
C ILE A 86 -6.71 2.97 4.23
N CYS A 87 -7.81 3.45 3.64
CA CYS A 87 -8.25 4.85 3.73
C CYS A 87 -9.15 5.10 4.94
N LYS A 88 -9.53 4.06 5.70
CA LYS A 88 -10.34 4.13 6.94
C LYS A 88 -11.53 5.08 6.85
N THR A 89 -12.28 4.97 5.76
CA THR A 89 -13.37 5.90 5.45
C THR A 89 -14.58 5.62 6.35
N PRO A 90 -15.12 6.62 7.07
CA PRO A 90 -16.29 6.42 7.93
C PRO A 90 -17.58 6.21 7.13
N VAL A 91 -17.62 6.62 5.86
CA VAL A 91 -18.79 6.54 4.99
C VAL A 91 -18.43 5.78 3.70
N PRO A 92 -19.18 4.73 3.33
CA PRO A 92 -18.99 4.03 2.07
C PRO A 92 -19.07 4.99 0.87
N GLY A 93 -18.04 4.99 0.02
CA GLY A 93 -18.01 5.79 -1.21
C GLY A 93 -17.36 7.18 -1.08
N LEU A 94 -17.05 7.63 0.14
CA LEU A 94 -16.30 8.88 0.36
C LEU A 94 -14.86 8.58 0.77
N LEU A 95 -13.92 8.92 -0.11
CA LEU A 95 -12.48 8.79 0.13
C LEU A 95 -11.87 10.17 0.35
N ALA A 96 -11.13 10.34 1.45
CA ALA A 96 -10.42 11.58 1.72
C ALA A 96 -9.30 11.79 0.69
N GLU A 97 -9.17 13.01 0.15
CA GLU A 97 -8.21 13.32 -0.92
C GLU A 97 -6.75 13.08 -0.48
N GLU A 98 -6.46 13.31 0.80
CA GLU A 98 -5.18 13.00 1.44
C GLU A 98 -4.75 11.53 1.36
N HIS A 99 -5.70 10.60 1.13
CA HIS A 99 -5.41 9.18 0.96
C HIS A 99 -5.29 8.75 -0.50
N LYS A 100 -5.53 9.64 -1.46
CA LYS A 100 -5.50 9.32 -2.90
C LYS A 100 -4.15 8.76 -3.33
N ASN A 101 -3.05 9.41 -2.96
CA ASN A 101 -1.70 8.95 -3.30
C ASN A 101 -1.40 7.57 -2.70
N LYS A 102 -1.80 7.34 -1.44
CA LYS A 102 -1.65 6.04 -0.77
C LYS A 102 -2.41 4.93 -1.49
N ALA A 103 -3.62 5.21 -1.99
CA ALA A 103 -4.40 4.26 -2.78
C ALA A 103 -3.74 3.98 -4.15
N ILE A 104 -3.27 5.02 -4.84
CA ILE A 104 -2.53 4.88 -6.11
C ILE A 104 -1.28 4.02 -5.92
N ASP A 105 -0.47 4.32 -4.91
CA ASP A 105 0.77 3.61 -4.61
C ASP A 105 0.50 2.13 -4.31
N LEU A 106 -0.55 1.83 -3.55
CA LEU A 106 -0.94 0.45 -3.28
C LEU A 106 -1.34 -0.28 -4.56
N ILE A 107 -2.27 0.28 -5.35
CA ILE A 107 -2.75 -0.37 -6.56
C ILE A 107 -1.59 -0.56 -7.54
N SER A 108 -0.74 0.45 -7.71
CA SER A 108 0.48 0.35 -8.50
C SER A 108 1.39 -0.78 -8.01
N ARG A 109 1.60 -0.93 -6.70
CA ARG A 109 2.38 -2.05 -6.15
C ARG A 109 1.71 -3.41 -6.41
N VAL A 110 0.39 -3.52 -6.36
CA VAL A 110 -0.32 -4.78 -6.68
C VAL A 110 -0.20 -5.11 -8.16
N LEU A 111 -0.46 -4.14 -9.06
CA LEU A 111 -0.36 -4.34 -10.52
C LEU A 111 1.06 -4.75 -10.93
N ASN A 112 2.08 -4.17 -10.31
CA ASN A 112 3.48 -4.51 -10.53
C ASN A 112 3.95 -5.75 -9.75
N GLN A 113 3.05 -6.50 -9.10
CA GLN A 113 3.35 -7.70 -8.31
C GLN A 113 4.36 -7.47 -7.17
N ASN A 114 4.42 -6.26 -6.63
CA ASN A 114 5.37 -5.85 -5.58
C ASN A 114 4.73 -5.72 -4.20
N GLU A 115 3.41 -5.88 -4.09
CA GLU A 115 2.70 -5.89 -2.81
C GLU A 115 2.69 -7.29 -2.18
N GLN A 116 3.55 -7.51 -1.19
CA GLN A 116 3.67 -8.80 -0.49
C GLN A 116 2.69 -8.93 0.67
N GLY A 117 2.29 -7.82 1.27
CA GLY A 117 1.55 -7.76 2.52
C GLY A 117 0.16 -8.35 2.39
N PHE A 118 -0.59 -7.99 1.34
CA PHE A 118 -1.99 -8.40 1.21
C PHE A 118 -2.19 -9.80 0.62
N GLY A 119 -1.13 -10.43 0.08
CA GLY A 119 -1.21 -11.73 -0.56
C GLY A 119 -2.14 -11.73 -1.77
N LEU A 120 -1.96 -10.75 -2.64
CA LEU A 120 -2.68 -10.61 -3.90
C LEU A 120 -1.71 -10.79 -5.05
N PHE A 121 -2.15 -11.45 -6.11
CA PHE A 121 -1.44 -11.50 -7.39
C PHE A 121 -2.36 -11.00 -8.48
N TYR A 122 -1.98 -9.93 -9.18
CA TYR A 122 -2.82 -9.34 -10.22
C TYR A 122 -2.82 -10.19 -11.50
N LEU A 123 -3.97 -10.25 -12.16
CA LEU A 123 -4.20 -10.94 -13.42
C LEU A 123 -4.89 -9.95 -14.37
N HIS A 124 -4.22 -9.62 -15.47
CA HIS A 124 -4.77 -8.73 -16.49
C HIS A 124 -5.83 -9.47 -17.32
N ASN A 125 -6.84 -8.74 -17.79
CA ASN A 125 -7.86 -9.35 -18.65
C ASN A 125 -7.24 -9.87 -19.96
N ASP A 126 -7.39 -11.15 -20.21
CA ASP A 126 -6.96 -11.82 -21.44
C ASP A 126 -7.80 -13.08 -21.63
N ILE A 127 -8.78 -13.00 -22.53
CA ILE A 127 -9.75 -14.08 -22.79
C ILE A 127 -9.02 -15.34 -23.27
N ASP A 128 -7.95 -15.19 -24.05
CA ASP A 128 -7.15 -16.30 -24.55
C ASP A 128 -6.37 -17.03 -23.44
N ALA A 129 -6.19 -16.39 -22.28
CA ALA A 129 -5.59 -16.98 -21.09
C ALA A 129 -6.65 -17.42 -20.04
N GLY A 130 -7.94 -17.35 -20.38
CA GLY A 130 -9.05 -17.71 -19.49
C GLY A 130 -9.40 -16.64 -18.43
N ILE A 131 -8.98 -15.38 -18.61
CA ILE A 131 -9.28 -14.27 -17.70
C ILE A 131 -10.20 -13.27 -18.41
N SER A 132 -11.50 -13.33 -18.12
CA SER A 132 -12.52 -12.51 -18.79
C SER A 132 -12.51 -11.04 -18.37
N GLU A 133 -12.05 -10.72 -17.16
CA GLU A 133 -11.94 -9.37 -16.63
C GLU A 133 -10.71 -9.24 -15.70
N ASP A 134 -10.26 -8.01 -15.45
CA ASP A 134 -9.16 -7.75 -14.52
C ASP A 134 -9.43 -8.41 -13.17
N ALA A 135 -8.49 -9.25 -12.74
CA ALA A 135 -8.69 -10.14 -11.62
C ALA A 135 -7.50 -10.14 -10.67
N VAL A 136 -7.69 -10.75 -9.50
CA VAL A 136 -6.62 -11.02 -8.54
C VAL A 136 -6.77 -12.45 -8.00
N ALA A 137 -5.65 -13.17 -7.90
CA ALA A 137 -5.58 -14.40 -7.14
C ALA A 137 -5.33 -14.09 -5.66
N LEU A 138 -6.12 -14.70 -4.78
CA LEU A 138 -6.07 -14.52 -3.33
C LEU A 138 -5.14 -15.55 -2.70
N LEU A 139 -3.86 -15.20 -2.53
CA LEU A 139 -2.82 -16.13 -2.10
C LEU A 139 -2.96 -16.60 -0.64
N ARG A 140 -3.64 -15.81 0.20
CA ARG A 140 -3.91 -16.16 1.61
C ARG A 140 -5.06 -17.16 1.77
N VAL A 141 -5.86 -17.35 0.73
CA VAL A 141 -7.05 -18.19 0.73
C VAL A 141 -6.83 -19.30 -0.27
N THR A 142 -6.26 -20.41 0.22
CA THR A 142 -5.94 -21.58 -0.60
C THR A 142 -6.84 -22.77 -0.28
N ILE A 143 -7.14 -23.53 -1.32
CA ILE A 143 -7.94 -24.76 -1.28
C ILE A 143 -7.01 -25.91 -1.63
N SER A 144 -6.99 -26.97 -0.83
CA SER A 144 -6.11 -28.11 -1.07
C SER A 144 -6.92 -29.30 -1.58
N LEU A 145 -6.68 -29.67 -2.84
CA LEU A 145 -7.27 -30.86 -3.47
C LEU A 145 -6.28 -32.03 -3.42
N ARG A 146 -6.77 -33.26 -3.33
CA ARG A 146 -5.89 -34.45 -3.35
C ARG A 146 -5.28 -34.62 -4.74
N ALA A 147 -4.07 -35.20 -4.79
CA ALA A 147 -3.38 -35.53 -6.04
C ALA A 147 -4.16 -36.47 -6.97
N GLU A 148 -5.16 -37.20 -6.46
CA GLU A 148 -6.04 -38.02 -7.30
C GLU A 148 -6.92 -37.19 -8.24
N HIS A 149 -7.10 -35.89 -7.97
CA HIS A 149 -7.83 -34.96 -8.82
C HIS A 149 -6.94 -34.31 -9.89
N TYR A 150 -5.68 -34.73 -10.03
CA TYR A 150 -4.70 -34.10 -10.94
C TYR A 150 -5.21 -34.00 -12.38
N SER A 151 -5.72 -35.11 -12.95
CA SER A 151 -6.16 -35.12 -14.36
C SER A 151 -7.32 -34.14 -14.59
N MET A 152 -8.31 -34.14 -13.69
CA MET A 152 -9.43 -33.18 -13.76
C MET A 152 -8.94 -31.74 -13.70
N ILE A 153 -8.00 -31.42 -12.80
CA ILE A 153 -7.43 -30.07 -12.68
C ILE A 153 -6.66 -29.69 -13.96
N LYS A 154 -5.91 -30.64 -14.53
CA LYS A 154 -5.17 -30.45 -15.78
C LYS A 154 -6.11 -30.21 -16.96
N GLU A 155 -7.22 -30.92 -17.03
CA GLU A 155 -8.23 -30.77 -18.09
C GLU A 155 -8.98 -29.43 -17.98
N ALA A 156 -9.23 -28.95 -16.76
CA ALA A 156 -9.83 -27.64 -16.50
C ALA A 156 -8.86 -26.45 -16.66
N ARG A 157 -7.62 -26.68 -17.14
CA ARG A 157 -6.63 -25.61 -17.30
C ARG A 157 -6.88 -24.84 -18.60
N VAL A 158 -7.02 -23.53 -18.46
CA VAL A 158 -7.30 -22.61 -19.58
C VAL A 158 -6.19 -21.60 -19.86
N GLY A 159 -5.21 -21.49 -18.97
CA GLY A 159 -4.09 -20.57 -19.15
C GLY A 159 -2.94 -20.86 -18.20
N ARG A 160 -1.83 -20.13 -18.39
CA ARG A 160 -0.60 -20.29 -17.61
C ARG A 160 0.18 -18.99 -17.57
N LEU A 161 0.80 -18.70 -16.43
CA LEU A 161 1.77 -17.63 -16.31
C LEU A 161 3.08 -17.95 -17.05
N THR A 162 3.74 -16.95 -17.63
CA THR A 162 5.11 -17.09 -18.14
C THR A 162 6.08 -17.45 -17.02
N PRO A 163 7.22 -18.12 -17.32
CA PRO A 163 8.15 -18.60 -16.28
C PRO A 163 8.63 -17.53 -15.27
N GLN A 164 8.81 -16.29 -15.73
CA GLN A 164 9.19 -15.15 -14.89
C GLN A 164 8.07 -14.79 -13.89
N PHE A 165 6.82 -14.81 -14.33
CA PHE A 165 5.67 -14.54 -13.48
C PHE A 165 5.32 -15.72 -12.58
N GLN A 166 5.55 -16.98 -13.01
CA GLN A 166 5.48 -18.15 -12.13
C GLN A 166 6.46 -18.01 -10.96
N SER A 167 7.71 -17.65 -11.26
CA SER A 167 8.75 -17.46 -10.24
C SER A 167 8.37 -16.34 -9.26
N LYS A 168 7.85 -15.22 -9.77
CA LYS A 168 7.37 -14.09 -8.95
C LYS A 168 6.17 -14.49 -8.09
N PHE A 169 5.22 -15.24 -8.64
CA PHE A 169 4.06 -15.76 -7.93
C PHE A 169 4.47 -16.72 -6.82
N GLY A 170 5.38 -17.66 -7.10
CA GLY A 170 5.94 -18.57 -6.11
C GLY A 170 6.68 -17.83 -4.99
N TRP A 171 7.44 -16.78 -5.33
CA TRP A 171 8.09 -15.91 -4.34
C TRP A 171 7.09 -15.14 -3.46
N LEU A 172 6.02 -14.58 -4.04
CA LEU A 172 4.96 -13.91 -3.30
C LEU A 172 4.23 -14.87 -2.35
N ALA A 173 3.87 -16.06 -2.82
CA ALA A 173 3.28 -17.11 -2.00
C ALA A 173 4.23 -17.56 -0.88
N GLY A 174 5.52 -17.74 -1.20
CA GLY A 174 6.56 -18.06 -0.23
C GLY A 174 6.70 -17.02 0.88
N ASN A 175 6.67 -15.71 0.56
CA ASN A 175 6.78 -14.64 1.55
C ASN A 175 5.59 -14.54 2.52
N LEU A 176 4.43 -15.11 2.16
CA LEU A 176 3.27 -15.13 3.05
C LEU A 176 3.42 -16.18 4.16
N TYR A 177 3.94 -17.36 3.82
CA TYR A 177 4.03 -18.51 4.72
C TYR A 177 5.44 -18.78 5.26
N GLY A 178 6.46 -18.21 4.63
CA GLY A 178 7.88 -18.34 4.98
C GLY A 178 8.38 -17.33 6.01
N ARG A 179 7.49 -16.56 6.64
CA ARG A 179 7.86 -15.69 7.77
C ARG A 179 8.12 -16.58 8.97
N VAL A 180 9.40 -16.82 9.26
CA VAL A 180 9.81 -17.36 10.56
C VAL A 180 9.38 -16.34 11.61
N ALA A 181 8.50 -16.73 12.52
CA ALA A 181 8.16 -15.91 13.68
C ALA A 181 9.41 -15.83 14.58
N THR A 182 10.27 -14.86 14.31
CA THR A 182 11.31 -14.48 15.26
C THR A 182 10.66 -13.59 16.30
N PRO A 183 10.79 -13.88 17.61
CA PRO A 183 10.27 -12.98 18.62
C PRO A 183 10.91 -11.60 18.44
N ASP A 184 10.09 -10.55 18.41
CA ASP A 184 10.59 -9.18 18.42
C ASP A 184 11.21 -8.89 19.79
N TRP A 185 12.08 -7.88 19.84
CA TRP A 185 12.64 -7.43 21.13
C TRP A 185 11.54 -7.02 22.10
N SER A 186 10.41 -6.51 21.60
CA SER A 186 9.24 -6.16 22.41
C SER A 186 8.49 -7.36 23.00
N ASP A 187 8.70 -8.56 22.45
CA ASP A 187 8.03 -9.79 22.88
C ASP A 187 8.77 -10.47 24.04
N GLN A 188 9.98 -9.98 24.37
CA GLN A 188 10.83 -10.46 25.46
C GLN A 188 10.62 -9.59 26.71
N GLU A 189 10.68 -10.20 27.89
CA GLU A 189 10.62 -9.47 29.16
C GLU A 189 11.78 -8.45 29.25
N GLY A 190 11.44 -7.18 29.42
CA GLY A 190 12.42 -6.07 29.41
C GLY A 190 12.97 -5.69 28.04
N GLY A 191 12.72 -6.46 26.97
CA GLY A 191 13.34 -6.23 25.67
C GLY A 191 12.83 -4.97 24.96
N LYS A 192 11.60 -4.52 25.22
CA LYS A 192 11.09 -3.21 24.74
C LYS A 192 11.89 -2.03 25.30
N GLU A 193 12.24 -2.07 26.58
CA GLU A 193 13.01 -0.99 27.22
C GLU A 193 14.48 -1.04 26.79
N GLU A 194 15.03 -2.24 26.61
CA GLU A 194 16.38 -2.42 26.09
C GLU A 194 16.49 -1.98 24.63
N GLN A 195 15.50 -2.30 23.78
CA GLN A 195 15.43 -1.80 22.40
C GLN A 195 15.40 -0.28 22.36
N LYS A 196 14.56 0.38 23.20
CA LYS A 196 14.55 1.85 23.31
C LYS A 196 15.91 2.39 23.75
N ARG A 197 16.55 1.75 24.72
CA ARG A 197 17.89 2.13 25.20
C ARG A 197 18.92 2.04 24.08
N LEU A 198 18.91 0.95 23.30
CA LEU A 198 19.80 0.75 22.16
C LEU A 198 19.54 1.75 21.04
N VAL A 199 18.27 1.97 20.66
CA VAL A 199 17.89 3.00 19.67
C VAL A 199 18.40 4.36 20.12
N LYS A 200 18.16 4.75 21.38
CA LYS A 200 18.69 6.00 21.93
C LYS A 200 20.22 6.03 21.91
N THR A 201 20.88 4.92 22.26
CA THR A 201 22.33 4.80 22.25
C THR A 201 22.88 4.99 20.85
N PHE A 202 22.33 4.33 19.82
CA PHE A 202 22.79 4.49 18.44
C PHE A 202 22.48 5.86 17.86
N LEU A 203 21.35 6.48 18.22
CA LEU A 203 21.04 7.85 17.82
C LEU A 203 21.89 8.89 18.56
N SER A 204 22.43 8.56 19.73
CA SER A 204 23.24 9.47 20.56
C SER A 204 24.75 9.18 20.50
N ALA A 205 25.18 8.03 19.97
CA ALA A 205 26.57 7.61 19.89
C ALA A 205 27.13 7.88 18.48
N GLY A 206 28.33 8.46 18.41
CA GLY A 206 29.04 8.73 17.16
C GLY A 206 28.53 9.95 16.40
N ASP A 207 28.84 9.99 15.09
CA ASP A 207 28.58 11.11 14.17
C ASP A 207 27.11 11.55 14.12
N LEU A 208 26.15 10.68 14.47
CA LEU A 208 24.72 11.00 14.49
C LEU A 208 24.32 12.01 15.59
N SER A 209 25.14 12.16 16.64
CA SER A 209 24.95 13.21 17.66
C SER A 209 25.14 14.63 17.11
N SER A 210 25.85 14.76 15.98
CA SER A 210 26.05 16.03 15.27
C SER A 210 24.98 16.28 14.20
N HIS A 211 24.05 15.34 13.98
CA HIS A 211 22.98 15.48 12.99
C HIS A 211 21.79 16.21 13.58
N TYR A 212 21.23 17.13 12.79
CA TYR A 212 20.09 17.92 13.20
C TYR A 212 18.82 17.37 12.55
N TRP A 213 17.82 17.10 13.39
CA TRP A 213 16.51 16.66 12.95
C TRP A 213 15.66 17.88 12.59
N ILE A 214 15.37 18.06 11.30
CA ILE A 214 14.56 19.17 10.79
C ILE A 214 13.34 18.60 10.06
N PRO A 215 12.11 19.10 10.32
CA PRO A 215 10.94 18.73 9.55
C PRO A 215 11.11 19.05 8.06
N GLY A 216 10.84 18.09 7.16
CA GLY A 216 11.03 18.25 5.71
C GLY A 216 10.33 19.49 5.12
N LYS A 217 9.13 19.84 5.61
CA LYS A 217 8.40 21.05 5.18
C LYS A 217 9.21 22.35 5.31
N LEU A 218 10.12 22.44 6.28
CA LEU A 218 10.96 23.62 6.47
C LEU A 218 12.10 23.67 5.44
N ILE A 219 12.64 22.51 5.06
CA ILE A 219 13.63 22.37 3.98
C ILE A 219 13.00 22.83 2.67
N ASP A 220 11.83 22.29 2.33
CA ASP A 220 11.08 22.66 1.12
C ASP A 220 10.77 24.17 1.06
N THR A 221 10.48 24.79 2.21
CA THR A 221 10.19 26.22 2.30
C THR A 221 11.43 27.07 2.10
N ALA A 222 12.58 26.65 2.63
CA ALA A 222 13.85 27.34 2.46
C ALA A 222 14.31 27.30 0.99
N GLU A 223 14.23 26.14 0.34
CA GLU A 223 14.58 25.96 -1.07
C GLU A 223 13.67 26.79 -1.99
N LYS A 224 12.35 26.80 -1.74
CA LYS A 224 11.40 27.65 -2.47
C LYS A 224 11.68 29.15 -2.32
N LYS A 225 12.28 29.55 -1.20
CA LYS A 225 12.73 30.94 -0.95
C LYS A 225 14.12 31.23 -1.53
N GLY A 226 14.72 30.29 -2.26
CA GLY A 226 15.99 30.46 -2.95
C GLY A 226 17.23 30.17 -2.10
N VAL A 227 17.06 29.56 -0.92
CA VAL A 227 18.21 29.12 -0.10
C VAL A 227 18.85 27.91 -0.76
N LYS A 228 20.11 28.05 -1.17
CA LYS A 228 20.92 26.93 -1.66
C LYS A 228 21.55 26.22 -0.48
N LEU A 229 21.00 25.05 -0.13
CA LEU A 229 21.49 24.23 0.99
C LEU A 229 22.72 23.39 0.62
N GLU A 230 22.93 23.17 -0.68
CA GLU A 230 24.06 22.43 -1.23
C GLU A 230 25.38 23.15 -0.96
N GLY A 231 26.32 22.45 -0.31
CA GLY A 231 27.65 22.98 0.02
C GLY A 231 27.73 23.76 1.35
N LEU A 232 26.61 23.96 2.06
CA LEU A 232 26.61 24.57 3.39
C LEU A 232 27.00 23.57 4.48
N GLN A 233 27.65 24.06 5.53
CA GLN A 233 27.81 23.29 6.77
C GLN A 233 26.45 23.16 7.48
N ALA A 234 26.23 22.03 8.17
CA ALA A 234 24.92 21.73 8.77
C ALA A 234 24.40 22.83 9.71
N SER A 235 25.29 23.45 10.49
CA SER A 235 24.95 24.56 11.40
C SER A 235 24.51 25.84 10.67
N GLU A 236 25.04 26.09 9.49
CA GLU A 236 24.70 27.24 8.63
C GLU A 236 23.39 26.99 7.90
N ALA A 237 23.22 25.79 7.33
CA ALA A 237 21.97 25.36 6.71
C ALA A 237 20.79 25.50 7.68
N ILE A 238 20.96 25.18 8.96
CA ILE A 238 19.93 25.33 9.98
C ILE A 238 19.60 26.79 10.28
N LYS A 239 20.61 27.66 10.31
CA LYS A 239 20.38 29.09 10.51
C LYS A 239 19.54 29.65 9.35
N GLU A 240 19.91 29.31 8.12
CA GLU A 240 19.17 29.72 6.91
C GLU A 240 17.75 29.15 6.87
N ILE A 241 17.57 27.87 7.20
CA ILE A 241 16.23 27.24 7.30
C ILE A 241 15.38 27.90 8.40
N ASN A 242 15.99 28.25 9.54
CA ASN A 242 15.26 28.92 10.62
C ASN A 242 14.89 30.37 10.28
N GLN A 243 15.72 31.08 9.52
CA GLN A 243 15.41 32.44 9.04
C GLN A 243 14.29 32.43 7.99
N THR A 244 14.16 31.34 7.24
CA THR A 244 13.10 31.16 6.25
C THR A 244 11.82 30.57 6.81
N LYS A 245 11.77 30.24 8.11
CA LYS A 245 10.55 29.75 8.78
C LYS A 245 9.37 30.66 8.43
N PRO A 246 8.26 30.10 7.93
CA PRO A 246 7.07 30.89 7.73
C PRO A 246 6.64 31.48 9.10
N PRO A 247 6.20 32.74 9.14
CA PRO A 247 5.68 33.32 10.36
C PRO A 247 4.55 32.42 10.88
N PRO A 248 4.38 32.32 12.21
CA PRO A 248 3.31 31.51 12.80
C PRO A 248 1.96 31.82 12.15
N PRO A 249 1.09 30.84 11.91
CA PRO A 249 -0.21 31.05 11.26
C PRO A 249 -1.02 32.20 11.87
N LYS A 250 -0.90 32.36 13.19
CA LYS A 250 -1.46 33.47 13.95
C LYS A 250 -0.97 34.85 13.46
N THR A 251 0.34 35.00 13.28
CA THR A 251 0.96 36.25 12.83
C THR A 251 0.49 36.59 11.42
N VAL A 252 0.48 35.61 10.51
CA VAL A 252 -0.02 35.78 9.14
C VAL A 252 -1.50 36.20 9.13
N ALA A 253 -2.33 35.57 9.96
CA ALA A 253 -3.75 35.92 10.07
C ALA A 253 -3.96 37.34 10.62
N LEU A 254 -3.22 37.73 11.65
CA LEU A 254 -3.30 39.08 12.23
C LEU A 254 -2.88 40.17 11.23
N GLU A 255 -1.81 39.94 10.47
CA GLU A 255 -1.37 40.87 9.42
C GLU A 255 -2.40 40.99 8.29
N LYS A 256 -3.02 39.87 7.89
CA LYS A 256 -4.06 39.87 6.86
C LYS A 256 -5.30 40.63 7.32
N VAL A 257 -5.73 40.44 8.57
CA VAL A 257 -6.84 41.19 9.17
C VAL A 257 -6.50 42.68 9.24
N ARG A 258 -5.28 43.03 9.66
CA ARG A 258 -4.80 44.41 9.71
C ARG A 258 -4.86 45.07 8.33
N SER A 259 -4.30 44.42 7.31
CA SER A 259 -4.25 44.93 5.94
C SER A 259 -5.65 45.14 5.36
N GLU A 260 -6.54 44.15 5.47
CA GLU A 260 -7.90 44.29 4.93
C GLU A 260 -8.74 45.32 5.70
N ALA A 261 -8.58 45.41 7.03
CA ALA A 261 -9.24 46.45 7.80
C ALA A 261 -8.77 47.85 7.38
N LEU A 262 -7.46 48.05 7.15
CA LEU A 262 -6.93 49.33 6.68
C LEU A 262 -7.41 49.70 5.28
N LYS A 263 -7.56 48.72 4.37
CA LYS A 263 -8.15 48.96 3.03
C LYS A 263 -9.61 49.39 3.10
N ILE A 264 -10.39 48.82 4.01
CA ILE A 264 -11.83 49.12 4.16
C ILE A 264 -12.04 50.46 4.84
N PHE A 265 -11.30 50.73 5.92
CA PHE A 265 -11.54 51.89 6.77
C PHE A 265 -10.69 53.12 6.39
N GLY A 266 -9.66 52.95 5.56
CA GLY A 266 -8.80 54.03 5.06
C GLY A 266 -7.49 54.17 5.86
N GLU A 267 -6.38 54.24 5.13
CA GLU A 267 -5.01 54.28 5.70
C GLU A 267 -4.60 55.66 6.23
N SER A 268 -5.33 56.72 5.86
CA SER A 268 -4.93 58.12 6.08
C SER A 268 -5.45 58.73 7.38
N ASP A 269 -6.43 58.10 8.04
CA ASP A 269 -7.00 58.58 9.29
C ASP A 269 -6.33 57.91 10.50
N GLU A 270 -5.60 58.72 11.28
CA GLU A 270 -4.86 58.28 12.47
C GLU A 270 -5.79 57.66 13.54
N SER A 271 -7.05 58.13 13.61
CA SER A 271 -8.09 57.55 14.46
C SER A 271 -8.46 56.13 14.02
N THR A 272 -8.58 55.92 12.71
CA THR A 272 -8.88 54.63 12.10
C THR A 272 -7.75 53.64 12.28
N VAL A 273 -6.50 54.05 12.04
CA VAL A 273 -5.32 53.20 12.27
C VAL A 273 -5.29 52.70 13.73
N ARG A 274 -5.53 53.59 14.71
CA ARG A 274 -5.59 53.19 16.13
C ARG A 274 -6.72 52.20 16.44
N LYS A 275 -7.87 52.31 15.79
CA LYS A 275 -8.99 51.37 15.96
C LYS A 275 -8.65 50.00 15.40
N VAL A 276 -8.00 49.95 14.24
CA VAL A 276 -7.52 48.69 13.64
C VAL A 276 -6.47 48.03 14.53
N GLU A 277 -5.52 48.78 15.08
CA GLU A 277 -4.53 48.21 16.02
C GLU A 277 -5.19 47.61 17.28
N LYS A 278 -6.20 48.29 17.83
CA LYS A 278 -6.97 47.75 18.97
C LYS A 278 -7.71 46.46 18.60
N LEU A 279 -8.24 46.36 17.38
CA LEU A 279 -8.90 45.15 16.88
C LEU A 279 -7.90 43.99 16.77
N VAL A 280 -6.75 44.22 16.13
CA VAL A 280 -5.66 43.24 16.00
C VAL A 280 -5.19 42.78 17.37
N GLN A 281 -5.03 43.70 18.34
CA GLN A 281 -4.61 43.35 19.69
C GLN A 281 -5.66 42.55 20.47
N ARG A 282 -6.95 42.83 20.25
CA ARG A 282 -8.05 42.02 20.82
C ARG A 282 -8.05 40.61 20.26
N LEU A 283 -7.96 40.46 18.94
CA LEU A 283 -7.84 39.16 18.27
C LEU A 283 -6.59 38.39 18.72
N ASN A 284 -5.46 39.09 18.89
CA ASN A 284 -4.21 38.48 19.37
C ASN A 284 -4.38 37.88 20.78
N ASN A 285 -5.23 38.48 21.61
CA ASN A 285 -5.51 38.03 22.97
C ASN A 285 -6.65 37.01 23.07
N ASP A 286 -7.52 36.97 22.06
CA ASP A 286 -8.67 36.07 21.99
C ASP A 286 -8.29 34.58 22.03
N THR A 287 -8.99 33.83 22.89
CA THR A 287 -8.67 32.43 23.19
C THR A 287 -9.11 31.48 22.08
N GLU A 288 -10.25 31.75 21.44
CA GLU A 288 -10.75 30.94 20.34
C GLU A 288 -9.91 31.13 19.08
N PHE A 289 -9.52 32.38 18.80
CA PHE A 289 -8.60 32.70 17.72
C PHE A 289 -7.24 32.02 17.90
N LYS A 290 -6.68 32.02 19.13
CA LYS A 290 -5.44 31.30 19.44
C LYS A 290 -5.56 29.79 19.20
N ARG A 291 -6.72 29.19 19.49
CA ARG A 291 -6.97 27.76 19.30
C ARG A 291 -7.10 27.43 17.81
N ALA A 292 -7.89 28.21 17.08
CA ALA A 292 -8.08 28.05 15.63
C ALA A 292 -6.77 28.18 14.84
N CYS A 293 -5.81 28.97 15.32
CA CYS A 293 -4.48 29.11 14.69
C CYS A 293 -3.44 28.05 15.13
N LYS A 294 -3.74 27.17 16.09
CA LYS A 294 -2.84 26.10 16.55
C LYS A 294 -3.04 24.76 15.84
N ASP A 295 -4.23 24.51 15.30
CA ASP A 295 -4.63 23.21 14.75
C ASP A 295 -4.27 23.01 13.26
N ARG A 296 -3.14 23.54 12.80
CA ARG A 296 -2.63 23.34 11.42
C ARG A 296 -1.14 23.04 11.35
#